data_AF-A0A1V6HJ74-F1
#
_entry.id   AF-A0A1V6HJ74-F1
#
_cell.length_a   1.000
_cell.length_b   1.000
_cell.length_c   1.000
_cell.angle_alpha   90.00
_cell.angle_beta   90.00
_cell.angle_gamma   90.00
#
_symmetry.space_group_name_H-M   'P 1'
#
loop_
_entity.id
_entity.type
_entity.pdbx_description
1 polymer ?
#
loop_
_entity_poly.entity_id
_entity_poly.type
_entity_poly.pdbx_seq_one_letter_code
_entity_poly.pdbx_strand_id
1 'polypeptide(L)'
;MKFSVKHILFFALIALLTLPVFQHGTKLFNIRPLDGDFILSLRPQYTWKTWMNGTFQSQFNNYLEDHIGFRSFFVRLNNQLDFFLFKKANAEGIVVGKNNMLFEYDYIRALNGCDFIGKSTIDKKLLRLKFLQKHFKENFDIDFLLILEPSKARTYPEYLPKHYQEMKKTMSNYEYIGSRLNDLEIKHLDLNRLFINAKDTASYPVYPLYGTHWSEFTMSFVADTLIQFFETMRNINMPGYKIEMVISDTLHPMDYDGGRTLNILLKLPHQPMAYPVFTFDDNGNDKIRPMVLAVADSYYWNFFNTRIPLHLFANEAFWYFNAKVYPDFYYSEKWTKDLNLQNEVEKQNIIILSITERFLYNMGWNFIDQLYDIYTPEYTGNLVYNYENAIRLNADWFNNVLQKAEKEKMSLEKAIYKEAYYQAFVNEPETFLTWYGDDHFRSVISNDKNWSSAVRTKASEAGITFEEQLTKDAEWVFEKEYPEIFKLNKLIANYKTQITKDSLWFAAVSEKAQKYFMPVEEMLNLDAEYIARQEASKSFDKEERVEVYIQSIKENPEWLEVVIKKAAEQGKSIEEMIREDAIFMVDQELKK
;
A
#
# COMPACT_ATOMS: atom_id res chain seq x y z
N MET A 1 68.29 -24.21 -11.07
CA MET A 1 67.72 -23.41 -9.96
C MET A 1 66.97 -24.34 -9.03
N LYS A 2 67.36 -24.48 -7.75
CA LYS A 2 66.54 -25.22 -6.78
C LYS A 2 65.42 -24.28 -6.32
N PHE A 3 64.17 -24.58 -6.70
CA PHE A 3 63.03 -23.84 -6.18
C PHE A 3 62.93 -24.07 -4.68
N SER A 4 63.23 -23.04 -3.90
CA SER A 4 62.94 -23.08 -2.46
C SER A 4 61.44 -22.87 -2.22
N VAL A 5 60.95 -23.29 -1.06
CA VAL A 5 59.55 -23.11 -0.64
C VAL A 5 59.08 -21.65 -0.79
N LYS A 6 59.97 -20.68 -0.54
CA LYS A 6 59.68 -19.24 -0.70
C LYS A 6 59.31 -18.88 -2.14
N HIS A 7 60.00 -19.45 -3.13
CA HIS A 7 59.70 -19.21 -4.54
C HIS A 7 58.34 -19.81 -4.91
N ILE A 8 58.03 -21.01 -4.43
CA ILE A 8 56.75 -21.68 -4.68
C ILE A 8 55.60 -20.83 -4.11
N LEU A 9 55.72 -20.36 -2.86
CA LEU A 9 54.72 -19.48 -2.23
C LEU A 9 54.57 -18.15 -2.98
N PHE A 10 55.67 -17.57 -3.44
CA PHE A 10 55.64 -16.34 -4.23
C PHE A 10 54.90 -16.53 -5.56
N PHE A 11 55.24 -17.57 -6.33
CA PHE A 11 54.55 -17.85 -7.59
C PHE A 11 53.07 -18.20 -7.39
N ALA A 12 52.75 -18.94 -6.32
CA ALA A 12 51.36 -19.23 -5.96
C ALA A 12 50.58 -17.95 -5.62
N LEU A 13 51.18 -17.01 -4.90
CA LEU A 13 50.56 -15.73 -4.58
C LEU A 13 50.33 -14.89 -5.85
N ILE A 14 51.33 -14.79 -6.73
CA ILE A 14 51.18 -14.08 -8.01
C ILE A 14 50.09 -14.72 -8.88
N ALA A 15 50.06 -16.05 -8.96
CA ALA A 15 49.01 -16.76 -9.68
C ALA A 15 47.63 -16.47 -9.08
N LEU A 16 47.49 -16.48 -7.75
CA LEU A 16 46.23 -16.17 -7.07
C LEU A 16 45.76 -14.74 -7.32
N LEU A 17 46.67 -13.75 -7.31
CA LEU A 17 46.35 -12.34 -7.56
C LEU A 17 46.00 -12.06 -9.02
N THR A 18 46.55 -12.82 -9.97
CA THR A 18 46.32 -12.64 -11.41
C THR A 18 45.18 -13.50 -11.95
N LEU A 19 44.76 -14.53 -11.21
CA LEU A 19 43.68 -15.44 -11.59
C LEU A 19 42.34 -14.74 -11.88
N PRO A 20 41.87 -13.74 -11.10
CA PRO A 20 40.65 -13.00 -11.43
C PRO A 20 40.73 -12.24 -12.75
N VAL A 21 41.90 -11.66 -13.08
CA VAL A 21 42.13 -10.95 -14.34
C VAL A 21 42.13 -11.91 -15.51
N PHE A 22 42.83 -13.04 -15.36
CA PHE A 22 42.86 -14.10 -16.37
C PHE A 22 41.45 -14.62 -16.66
N GLN A 23 40.67 -14.91 -15.62
CA GLN A 23 39.29 -15.37 -15.77
C GLN A 23 38.35 -14.30 -16.35
N HIS A 24 38.53 -13.03 -15.99
CA HIS A 24 37.74 -11.94 -16.59
C HIS A 24 37.95 -11.86 -18.11
N GLY A 25 39.20 -11.95 -18.57
CA GLY A 25 39.55 -11.88 -19.99
C GLY A 25 39.18 -13.13 -20.79
N THR A 26 39.42 -14.32 -20.23
CA THR A 26 39.23 -15.59 -20.96
C THR A 26 37.87 -16.22 -20.78
N LYS A 27 37.19 -15.94 -19.64
CA LYS A 27 35.96 -16.62 -19.21
C LYS A 27 36.04 -18.15 -19.25
N LEU A 28 37.25 -18.70 -19.07
CA LEU A 28 37.54 -20.12 -19.23
C LEU A 28 36.68 -21.00 -18.30
N PHE A 29 36.45 -20.55 -17.08
CA PHE A 29 35.61 -21.25 -16.11
C PHE A 29 34.19 -20.69 -16.12
N ASN A 30 33.18 -21.55 -16.22
CA ASN A 30 31.80 -21.14 -16.03
C ASN A 30 31.51 -20.99 -14.53
N ILE A 31 31.21 -19.77 -14.08
CA ILE A 31 30.90 -19.45 -12.68
C ILE A 31 29.44 -19.06 -12.60
N ARG A 32 28.66 -19.79 -11.78
CA ARG A 32 27.25 -19.48 -11.56
C ARG A 32 27.09 -18.06 -11.00
N PRO A 33 26.22 -17.21 -11.57
CA PRO A 33 25.87 -15.89 -11.02
C PRO A 33 25.34 -15.99 -9.60
N LEU A 34 25.46 -14.91 -8.80
CA LEU A 34 24.85 -14.86 -7.47
C LEU A 34 23.33 -14.87 -7.58
N ASP A 35 22.66 -15.50 -6.61
CA ASP A 35 21.21 -15.48 -6.48
C ASP A 35 20.77 -14.19 -5.76
N GLY A 36 19.74 -13.51 -6.27
CA GLY A 36 19.25 -12.23 -5.74
C GLY A 36 18.97 -11.22 -6.87
N ASP A 37 18.40 -10.08 -6.51
CA ASP A 37 18.15 -8.99 -7.44
C ASP A 37 19.27 -7.94 -7.30
N PHE A 38 20.16 -7.88 -8.29
CA PHE A 38 21.30 -6.96 -8.29
C PHE A 38 21.37 -6.21 -9.62
N ILE A 39 21.47 -4.89 -9.56
CA ILE A 39 21.77 -4.07 -10.73
C ILE A 39 23.29 -3.97 -10.84
N LEU A 40 23.87 -4.72 -11.77
CA LEU A 40 25.31 -4.63 -12.04
C LEU A 40 25.62 -3.32 -12.76
N SER A 41 26.72 -2.69 -12.37
CA SER A 41 27.19 -1.46 -13.01
C SER A 41 27.51 -1.68 -14.50
N LEU A 42 27.09 -0.75 -15.36
CA LEU A 42 27.41 -0.81 -16.78
C LEU A 42 28.84 -0.35 -17.03
N ARG A 43 29.48 -0.87 -18.08
CA ARG A 43 30.79 -0.40 -18.52
C ARG A 43 30.68 1.08 -18.91
N PRO A 44 31.43 2.00 -18.27
CA PRO A 44 31.31 3.42 -18.58
C PRO A 44 31.84 3.75 -19.96
N GLN A 45 31.24 4.77 -20.59
CA GLN A 45 31.75 5.33 -21.83
C GLN A 45 32.97 6.22 -21.56
N TYR A 46 34.04 5.94 -22.29
CA TYR A 46 35.23 6.77 -22.26
C TYR A 46 35.01 8.03 -23.12
N THR A 47 35.17 9.19 -22.50
CA THR A 47 35.27 10.48 -23.19
C THR A 47 36.35 11.31 -22.50
N TRP A 48 36.95 12.26 -23.22
CA TRP A 48 37.91 13.19 -22.62
C TRP A 48 37.31 13.96 -21.43
N LYS A 49 36.04 14.34 -21.51
CA LYS A 49 35.32 15.03 -20.42
C LYS A 49 35.19 14.14 -19.17
N THR A 50 34.77 12.90 -19.35
CA THR A 50 34.58 11.94 -18.23
C THR A 50 35.90 11.45 -17.64
N TRP A 51 36.98 11.43 -18.42
CA TRP A 51 38.32 11.13 -17.93
C TRP A 51 38.88 12.27 -17.07
N MET A 52 38.78 13.52 -17.55
CA MET A 52 39.37 14.68 -16.88
C MET A 52 38.64 15.07 -15.59
N ASN A 53 37.34 14.78 -15.48
CA ASN A 53 36.54 15.09 -14.28
C ASN A 53 36.45 13.92 -13.28
N GLY A 54 37.14 12.80 -13.52
CA GLY A 54 37.16 11.63 -12.62
C GLY A 54 35.95 10.69 -12.71
N THR A 55 34.93 11.02 -13.52
CA THR A 55 33.69 10.23 -13.60
C THR A 55 33.94 8.85 -14.21
N PHE A 56 34.79 8.77 -15.25
CA PHE A 56 35.13 7.50 -15.89
C PHE A 56 35.79 6.54 -14.91
N GLN A 57 36.75 7.02 -14.13
CA GLN A 57 37.53 6.22 -13.18
C GLN A 57 36.63 5.69 -12.05
N SER A 58 35.75 6.55 -11.51
CA SER A 58 34.78 6.17 -10.48
C SER A 58 33.82 5.09 -11.00
N GLN A 59 33.21 5.29 -12.17
CA GLN A 59 32.28 4.32 -12.74
C GLN A 59 33.00 3.03 -13.18
N PHE A 60 34.23 3.14 -13.68
CA PHE A 60 35.01 1.98 -14.12
C PHE A 60 35.46 1.13 -12.93
N ASN A 61 35.73 1.75 -11.78
CA ASN A 61 36.01 1.03 -10.54
C ASN A 61 34.81 0.16 -10.13
N ASN A 62 33.60 0.74 -10.11
CA ASN A 62 32.37 -0.01 -9.82
C ASN A 62 32.17 -1.16 -10.82
N TYR A 63 32.36 -0.88 -12.11
CA TYR A 63 32.29 -1.92 -13.16
C TYR A 63 33.28 -3.06 -12.90
N LEU A 64 34.54 -2.75 -12.59
CA LEU A 64 35.53 -3.77 -12.28
C LEU A 64 35.16 -4.57 -11.04
N GLU A 65 34.70 -3.93 -9.97
CA GLU A 65 34.25 -4.60 -8.73
C GLU A 65 33.09 -5.56 -8.98
N ASP A 66 32.17 -5.20 -9.87
CA ASP A 66 31.02 -6.06 -10.23
C ASP A 66 31.36 -7.17 -11.22
N HIS A 67 32.41 -7.01 -12.03
CA HIS A 67 32.72 -7.90 -13.14
C HIS A 67 34.05 -8.65 -13.00
N ILE A 68 34.76 -8.50 -11.87
CA ILE A 68 36.03 -9.20 -11.64
C ILE A 68 35.84 -10.73 -11.74
N GLY A 69 36.81 -11.42 -12.36
CA GLY A 69 36.74 -12.88 -12.48
C GLY A 69 36.64 -13.55 -11.11
N PHE A 70 35.86 -14.64 -11.02
CA PHE A 70 35.60 -15.35 -9.75
C PHE A 70 34.87 -14.55 -8.66
N ARG A 71 34.34 -13.34 -8.93
CA ARG A 71 33.56 -12.55 -7.95
C ARG A 71 32.52 -13.41 -7.21
N SER A 72 31.65 -14.07 -7.95
CA SER A 72 30.58 -14.88 -7.36
C SER A 72 31.10 -16.10 -6.59
N PHE A 73 32.31 -16.59 -6.86
CA PHE A 73 32.92 -17.64 -6.05
C PHE A 73 33.46 -17.07 -4.74
N PHE A 74 34.19 -15.96 -4.77
CA PHE A 74 34.75 -15.34 -3.57
C PHE A 74 33.67 -14.79 -2.62
N VAL A 75 32.59 -14.22 -3.17
CA VAL A 75 31.42 -13.83 -2.37
C VAL A 75 30.84 -15.06 -1.66
N ARG A 76 30.67 -16.18 -2.37
CA ARG A 76 30.16 -17.42 -1.74
C ARG A 76 31.09 -17.99 -0.70
N LEU A 77 32.40 -17.93 -0.92
CA LEU A 77 33.40 -18.35 0.06
C LEU A 77 33.33 -17.49 1.32
N ASN A 78 33.28 -16.16 1.15
CA ASN A 78 33.14 -15.23 2.27
C ASN A 78 31.85 -15.50 3.05
N ASN A 79 30.72 -15.62 2.36
CA ASN A 79 29.43 -15.92 2.98
C ASN A 79 29.42 -17.27 3.69
N GLN A 80 30.09 -18.28 3.12
CA GLN A 80 30.23 -19.60 3.74
C GLN A 80 31.00 -19.52 5.07
N LEU A 81 32.09 -18.76 5.11
CA LEU A 81 32.91 -18.55 6.31
C LEU A 81 32.11 -17.77 7.37
N ASP A 82 31.46 -16.67 6.97
CA ASP A 82 30.63 -15.86 7.88
C ASP A 82 29.49 -16.69 8.49
N PHE A 83 28.82 -17.51 7.69
CA PHE A 83 27.76 -18.38 8.16
C PHE A 83 28.29 -19.46 9.11
N PHE A 84 29.39 -20.13 8.74
CA PHE A 84 29.92 -21.25 9.52
C PHE A 84 30.50 -20.79 10.86
N LEU A 85 31.26 -19.70 10.86
CA LEU A 85 31.97 -19.19 12.03
C LEU A 85 31.06 -18.37 12.95
N PHE A 86 30.12 -17.59 12.39
CA PHE A 86 29.38 -16.57 13.14
C PHE A 86 27.87 -16.67 13.02
N LYS A 87 27.33 -17.64 12.26
CA LYS A 87 25.88 -17.73 11.97
C LYS A 87 25.32 -16.45 11.35
N LYS A 88 26.17 -15.75 10.59
CA LYS A 88 25.81 -14.51 9.91
C LYS A 88 25.38 -14.81 8.47
N ALA A 89 24.18 -14.39 8.11
CA ALA A 89 23.72 -14.36 6.72
C ALA A 89 24.09 -13.02 6.09
N ASN A 90 24.83 -13.03 4.98
CA ASN A 90 25.07 -11.83 4.16
C ASN A 90 24.00 -11.74 3.06
N ALA A 91 22.75 -11.82 3.47
CA ALA A 91 21.57 -11.70 2.61
C ALA A 91 20.61 -10.73 3.29
N GLU A 92 20.18 -9.70 2.56
CA GLU A 92 19.32 -8.66 3.09
C GLU A 92 18.01 -9.26 3.62
N GLY A 93 17.60 -8.82 4.81
CA GLY A 93 16.38 -9.28 5.46
C GLY A 93 16.43 -10.72 6.02
N ILE A 94 17.48 -11.52 5.78
CA ILE A 94 17.54 -12.90 6.30
C ILE A 94 18.10 -12.93 7.72
N VAL A 95 17.33 -13.53 8.62
CA VAL A 95 17.70 -13.79 10.02
C VAL A 95 17.94 -15.28 10.22
N VAL A 96 19.14 -15.62 10.70
CA VAL A 96 19.48 -17.01 11.07
C VAL A 96 19.00 -17.29 12.50
N GLY A 97 17.96 -18.10 12.61
CA GLY A 97 17.43 -18.57 13.87
C GLY A 97 18.18 -19.76 14.47
N LYS A 98 17.65 -20.27 15.58
CA LYS A 98 18.11 -21.51 16.21
C LYS A 98 18.00 -22.66 15.22
N ASN A 99 18.92 -23.61 15.31
CA ASN A 99 19.03 -24.76 14.40
C ASN A 99 19.15 -24.36 12.92
N ASN A 100 19.69 -23.16 12.65
CA ASN A 100 19.85 -22.58 11.31
C ASN A 100 18.53 -22.34 10.56
N MET A 101 17.37 -22.31 11.23
CA MET A 101 16.12 -21.96 10.56
C MET A 101 16.20 -20.52 10.05
N LEU A 102 15.94 -20.32 8.76
CA LEU A 102 15.95 -18.98 8.17
C LEU A 102 14.58 -18.33 8.34
N PHE A 103 14.59 -17.06 8.71
CA PHE A 103 13.43 -16.18 8.76
C PHE A 103 13.71 -14.94 7.94
N GLU A 104 12.67 -14.28 7.43
CA GLU A 104 12.80 -12.90 6.96
C GLU A 104 12.42 -11.94 8.08
N TYR A 105 13.22 -10.89 8.24
CA TYR A 105 13.09 -9.87 9.27
C TYR A 105 11.70 -9.22 9.27
N ASP A 106 11.10 -9.00 8.10
CA ASP A 106 9.78 -8.39 7.99
C ASP A 106 8.67 -9.20 8.69
N TYR A 107 8.74 -10.53 8.67
CA TYR A 107 7.79 -11.36 9.45
C TYR A 107 8.03 -11.23 10.96
N ILE A 108 9.28 -11.06 11.37
CA ILE A 108 9.64 -10.85 12.79
C ILE A 108 9.16 -9.47 13.25
N ARG A 109 9.33 -8.44 12.39
CA ARG A 109 8.83 -7.08 12.60
C ARG A 109 7.32 -7.07 12.79
N ALA A 110 6.59 -7.73 11.88
CA ALA A 110 5.14 -7.82 11.92
C ALA A 110 4.64 -8.60 13.15
N LEU A 111 5.27 -9.74 13.47
CA LEU A 111 4.96 -10.55 14.66
C LEU A 111 5.06 -9.74 15.97
N ASN A 112 6.04 -8.84 16.06
CA ASN A 112 6.26 -8.03 17.26
C ASN A 112 5.44 -6.72 17.26
N GLY A 113 4.67 -6.46 16.20
CA GLY A 113 3.82 -5.28 16.06
C GLY A 113 4.57 -3.99 15.78
N CYS A 114 5.81 -4.07 15.31
CA CYS A 114 6.64 -2.90 15.03
C CYS A 114 6.13 -2.08 13.84
N ASP A 115 5.35 -2.68 12.94
CA ASP A 115 4.73 -2.01 11.78
C ASP A 115 3.20 -1.85 11.94
N PHE A 116 2.69 -1.84 13.17
CA PHE A 116 1.26 -1.64 13.43
C PHE A 116 0.79 -0.25 12.98
N ILE A 117 -0.07 -0.21 11.95
CA ILE A 117 -0.48 1.04 11.27
C ILE A 117 -1.58 1.81 11.99
N GLY A 118 -2.10 1.27 13.09
CA GLY A 118 -3.16 1.90 13.86
C GLY A 118 -4.54 1.30 13.62
N LYS A 119 -5.42 1.52 14.60
CA LYS A 119 -6.76 0.94 14.61
C LYS A 119 -7.67 1.59 13.58
N SER A 120 -7.63 2.92 13.49
CA SER A 120 -8.49 3.70 12.60
C SER A 120 -8.32 3.28 11.14
N THR A 121 -7.06 3.19 10.70
CA THR A 121 -6.69 2.75 9.35
C THR A 121 -7.17 1.33 9.04
N ILE A 122 -6.97 0.39 9.98
CA ILE A 122 -7.38 -1.00 9.80
C ILE A 122 -8.90 -1.12 9.76
N ASP A 123 -9.62 -0.49 10.70
CA ASP A 123 -11.07 -0.52 10.74
C ASP A 123 -11.68 0.04 9.45
N LYS A 124 -11.14 1.15 8.93
CA LYS A 124 -11.56 1.71 7.65
C LYS A 124 -11.36 0.73 6.49
N LYS A 125 -10.19 0.09 6.37
CA LYS A 125 -9.94 -0.92 5.31
C LYS A 125 -10.85 -2.14 5.44
N LEU A 126 -11.10 -2.64 6.65
CA LEU A 126 -11.95 -3.80 6.87
C LEU A 126 -13.43 -3.50 6.59
N LEU A 127 -13.90 -2.29 6.94
CA LEU A 127 -15.24 -1.85 6.58
C LEU A 127 -15.42 -1.73 5.05
N ARG A 128 -14.43 -1.20 4.33
CA ARG A 128 -14.42 -1.18 2.87
C ARG A 128 -14.47 -2.58 2.28
N LEU A 129 -13.67 -3.51 2.80
CA LEU A 129 -13.70 -4.92 2.38
C LEU A 129 -15.08 -5.55 2.65
N LYS A 130 -15.69 -5.30 3.82
CA LYS A 130 -17.03 -5.81 4.16
C LYS A 130 -18.09 -5.28 3.21
N PHE A 131 -18.04 -3.99 2.87
CA PHE A 131 -18.90 -3.40 1.84
C PHE A 131 -18.73 -4.15 0.51
N LEU A 132 -17.50 -4.33 0.04
CA LEU A 132 -17.23 -5.03 -1.22
C LEU A 132 -17.75 -6.47 -1.21
N GLN A 133 -17.57 -7.22 -0.11
CA GLN A 133 -18.13 -8.57 0.03
C GLN A 133 -19.66 -8.59 -0.11
N LYS A 134 -20.35 -7.66 0.54
CA LYS A 134 -21.81 -7.54 0.44
C LYS A 134 -22.22 -7.11 -0.97
N HIS A 135 -21.62 -6.03 -1.48
CA HIS A 135 -21.95 -5.44 -2.77
C HIS A 135 -21.77 -6.44 -3.91
N PHE A 136 -20.64 -7.15 -3.93
CA PHE A 136 -20.35 -8.17 -4.93
C PHE A 136 -21.28 -9.37 -4.85
N LYS A 137 -21.61 -9.82 -3.64
CA LYS A 137 -22.55 -10.94 -3.50
C LYS A 137 -23.95 -10.57 -3.96
N GLU A 138 -24.43 -9.38 -3.60
CA GLU A 138 -25.82 -8.95 -3.87
C GLU A 138 -26.06 -8.52 -5.32
N ASN A 139 -25.07 -7.86 -5.95
CA ASN A 139 -25.28 -7.25 -7.28
C ASN A 139 -24.71 -8.10 -8.42
N PHE A 140 -23.75 -9.00 -8.15
CA PHE A 140 -23.03 -9.75 -9.19
C PHE A 140 -22.94 -11.25 -8.91
N ASP A 141 -23.44 -11.74 -7.77
CA ASP A 141 -23.24 -13.11 -7.28
C ASP A 141 -21.74 -13.52 -7.23
N ILE A 142 -20.87 -12.58 -6.86
CA ILE A 142 -19.43 -12.82 -6.70
C ILE A 142 -19.11 -13.07 -5.24
N ASP A 143 -18.34 -14.13 -4.96
CA ASP A 143 -17.82 -14.41 -3.63
C ASP A 143 -16.40 -13.83 -3.48
N PHE A 144 -16.25 -12.82 -2.63
CA PHE A 144 -14.94 -12.21 -2.33
C PHE A 144 -14.40 -12.77 -0.99
N LEU A 145 -13.29 -13.50 -1.04
CA LEU A 145 -12.64 -14.13 0.10
C LEU A 145 -11.30 -13.44 0.45
N LEU A 146 -11.13 -13.10 1.73
CA LEU A 146 -9.82 -12.75 2.29
C LEU A 146 -9.12 -14.01 2.81
N ILE A 147 -7.86 -14.23 2.43
CA ILE A 147 -7.03 -15.31 2.96
C ILE A 147 -5.84 -14.69 3.69
N LEU A 148 -5.75 -14.94 5.00
CA LEU A 148 -4.57 -14.60 5.78
C LEU A 148 -3.57 -15.74 5.67
N GLU A 149 -2.54 -15.54 4.86
CA GLU A 149 -1.48 -16.52 4.63
C GLU A 149 -0.60 -16.67 5.86
N PRO A 150 -0.02 -17.86 6.07
CA PRO A 150 0.72 -18.16 7.28
C PRO A 150 2.03 -17.37 7.37
N SER A 151 2.49 -17.21 8.60
CA SER A 151 3.75 -16.55 8.94
C SER A 151 4.69 -17.55 9.59
N LYS A 152 5.88 -17.75 9.02
CA LYS A 152 6.90 -18.63 9.58
C LYS A 152 7.34 -18.18 10.97
N ALA A 153 7.52 -16.87 11.16
CA ALA A 153 7.90 -16.29 12.45
C ALA A 153 6.82 -16.55 13.53
N ARG A 154 5.54 -16.52 13.14
CA ARG A 154 4.41 -16.81 14.03
C ARG A 154 4.22 -18.31 14.29
N THR A 155 4.51 -19.16 13.30
CA THR A 155 4.42 -20.62 13.42
C THR A 155 5.54 -21.17 14.30
N TYR A 156 6.75 -20.62 14.15
CA TYR A 156 7.98 -21.10 14.78
C TYR A 156 8.71 -20.03 15.63
N PRO A 157 8.02 -19.29 16.52
CA PRO A 157 8.64 -18.22 17.31
C PRO A 157 9.75 -18.75 18.22
N GLU A 158 9.68 -20.00 18.67
CA GLU A 158 10.67 -20.68 19.51
C GLU A 158 12.06 -20.81 18.86
N TYR A 159 12.11 -20.78 17.53
CA TYR A 159 13.35 -20.84 16.73
C TYR A 159 13.93 -19.45 16.43
N LEU A 160 13.25 -18.36 16.76
CA LEU A 160 13.81 -17.02 16.60
C LEU A 160 15.06 -16.81 17.50
N PRO A 161 16.00 -15.94 17.11
CA PRO A 161 17.06 -15.48 18.00
C PRO A 161 16.50 -14.89 19.30
N LYS A 162 17.21 -15.11 20.42
CA LYS A 162 16.76 -14.74 21.77
C LYS A 162 16.35 -13.27 21.90
N HIS A 163 17.11 -12.35 21.31
CA HIS A 163 16.80 -10.92 21.36
C HIS A 163 15.45 -10.57 20.73
N TYR A 164 15.01 -11.27 19.67
CA TYR A 164 13.66 -11.09 19.10
C TYR A 164 12.56 -11.73 19.95
N GLN A 165 12.87 -12.82 20.66
CA GLN A 165 11.93 -13.45 21.60
C GLN A 165 11.67 -12.57 22.83
N GLU A 166 12.70 -11.84 23.27
CA GLU A 166 12.66 -10.95 24.44
C GLU A 166 12.20 -9.53 24.10
N MET A 167 12.01 -9.21 22.81
CA MET A 167 11.44 -7.92 22.42
C MET A 167 10.05 -7.75 23.03
N LYS A 168 9.78 -6.52 23.49
CA LYS A 168 8.45 -6.15 23.98
C LYS A 168 7.47 -6.18 22.82
N LYS A 169 6.59 -7.17 22.81
CA LYS A 169 5.50 -7.27 21.84
C LYS A 169 4.49 -6.13 22.04
N THR A 170 4.12 -5.49 20.94
CA THR A 170 2.96 -4.60 20.86
C THR A 170 1.86 -5.26 20.05
N MET A 171 0.68 -4.63 19.99
CA MET A 171 -0.39 -5.04 19.09
C MET A 171 0.16 -5.16 17.66
N SER A 172 -0.02 -6.31 17.01
CA SER A 172 0.32 -6.50 15.60
C SER A 172 -0.87 -6.23 14.67
N ASN A 173 -0.59 -5.98 13.39
CA ASN A 173 -1.64 -5.85 12.38
C ASN A 173 -2.50 -7.12 12.31
N TYR A 174 -1.87 -8.29 12.33
CA TYR A 174 -2.55 -9.58 12.31
C TYR A 174 -3.48 -9.78 13.51
N GLU A 175 -3.03 -9.50 14.73
CA GLU A 175 -3.86 -9.68 15.93
C GLU A 175 -5.09 -8.77 15.91
N TYR A 176 -4.91 -7.49 15.54
CA TYR A 176 -6.03 -6.56 15.45
C TYR A 176 -7.00 -6.97 14.34
N ILE A 177 -6.49 -7.22 13.12
CA ILE A 177 -7.30 -7.69 11.98
C ILE A 177 -8.06 -8.96 12.34
N GLY A 178 -7.39 -9.98 12.88
CA GLY A 178 -8.02 -11.25 13.24
C GLY A 178 -9.16 -11.11 14.26
N SER A 179 -9.06 -10.17 15.21
CA SER A 179 -10.20 -9.87 16.10
C SER A 179 -11.36 -9.22 15.35
N ARG A 180 -11.07 -8.22 14.51
CA ARG A 180 -12.07 -7.42 13.79
C ARG A 180 -12.77 -8.17 12.65
N LEU A 181 -12.11 -9.14 12.03
CA LEU A 181 -12.71 -9.98 10.98
C LEU A 181 -13.95 -10.74 11.49
N ASN A 182 -13.90 -11.25 12.73
CA ASN A 182 -15.03 -11.95 13.34
C ASN A 182 -16.14 -10.97 13.73
N ASP A 183 -15.79 -9.85 14.35
CA ASP A 183 -16.75 -8.82 14.76
C ASP A 183 -17.53 -8.22 13.58
N LEU A 184 -16.87 -8.09 12.42
CA LEU A 184 -17.46 -7.54 11.19
C LEU A 184 -18.07 -8.62 10.29
N GLU A 185 -18.00 -9.90 10.71
CA GLU A 185 -18.43 -11.06 9.93
C GLU A 185 -17.85 -11.05 8.51
N ILE A 186 -16.57 -10.68 8.37
CA ILE A 186 -15.89 -10.67 7.08
C ILE A 186 -15.61 -12.12 6.69
N LYS A 187 -15.99 -12.53 5.48
CA LYS A 187 -15.71 -13.88 4.99
C LYS A 187 -14.21 -14.03 4.76
N HIS A 188 -13.56 -14.90 5.54
CA HIS A 188 -12.11 -15.07 5.50
C HIS A 188 -11.67 -16.50 5.81
N LEU A 189 -10.43 -16.82 5.42
CA LEU A 189 -9.71 -18.03 5.82
C LEU A 189 -8.42 -17.63 6.55
N ASP A 190 -8.27 -18.04 7.80
CA ASP A 190 -7.07 -17.78 8.62
C ASP A 190 -6.14 -19.00 8.61
N LEU A 191 -5.15 -19.00 7.72
CA LEU A 191 -4.19 -20.10 7.57
C LEU A 191 -3.10 -20.08 8.66
N ASN A 192 -2.90 -18.97 9.37
CA ASN A 192 -1.94 -18.94 10.48
C ASN A 192 -2.34 -19.92 11.57
N ARG A 193 -3.62 -19.95 11.94
CA ARG A 193 -4.16 -20.91 12.93
C ARG A 193 -3.96 -22.35 12.48
N LEU A 194 -4.21 -22.64 11.20
CA LEU A 194 -4.03 -23.97 10.62
C LEU A 194 -2.58 -24.44 10.77
N PHE A 195 -1.61 -23.59 10.44
CA PHE A 195 -0.18 -23.94 10.52
C PHE A 195 0.29 -24.13 11.96
N ILE A 196 -0.12 -23.26 12.88
CA ILE A 196 0.22 -23.39 14.31
C ILE A 196 -0.30 -24.71 14.89
N ASN A 197 -1.52 -25.11 14.53
CA ASN A 197 -2.13 -26.35 15.03
C ASN A 197 -1.52 -27.60 14.37
N ALA A 198 -1.07 -27.51 13.12
CA ALA A 198 -0.52 -28.63 12.37
C ALA A 198 0.98 -28.88 12.62
N LYS A 199 1.75 -27.86 13.05
CA LYS A 199 3.23 -27.92 13.03
C LYS A 199 3.85 -29.09 13.79
N ASP A 200 3.21 -29.57 14.86
CA ASP A 200 3.71 -30.64 15.73
C ASP A 200 3.20 -32.03 15.34
N THR A 201 2.19 -32.10 14.46
CA THR A 201 1.52 -33.36 14.06
C THR A 201 1.72 -33.70 12.58
N ALA A 202 2.11 -32.73 11.76
CA ALA A 202 2.41 -32.94 10.36
C ALA A 202 3.58 -33.92 10.17
N SER A 203 3.48 -34.82 9.19
CA SER A 203 4.53 -35.80 8.89
C SER A 203 5.80 -35.17 8.31
N TYR A 204 5.69 -33.97 7.74
CA TYR A 204 6.80 -33.17 7.23
C TYR A 204 6.67 -31.73 7.74
N PRO A 205 7.79 -30.99 7.85
CA PRO A 205 7.77 -29.60 8.31
C PRO A 205 6.78 -28.73 7.53
N VAL A 206 5.92 -27.99 8.24
CA VAL A 206 4.95 -27.10 7.59
C VAL A 206 5.59 -25.87 6.95
N TYR A 207 6.80 -25.54 7.41
CA TYR A 207 7.73 -24.68 6.72
C TYR A 207 9.05 -25.41 6.48
N PRO A 208 9.68 -25.23 5.32
CA PRO A 208 11.03 -25.69 5.08
C PRO A 208 12.02 -24.92 5.97
N LEU A 209 13.11 -25.58 6.38
CA LEU A 209 14.10 -24.96 7.27
C LEU A 209 14.73 -23.70 6.65
N TYR A 210 14.97 -23.74 5.35
CA TYR A 210 15.70 -22.72 4.60
C TYR A 210 14.83 -21.93 3.62
N GLY A 211 13.54 -22.20 3.55
CA GLY A 211 12.63 -21.47 2.69
C GLY A 211 11.89 -20.35 3.42
N THR A 212 11.56 -19.29 2.69
CA THR A 212 10.71 -18.18 3.13
C THR A 212 9.23 -18.57 3.07
N HIS A 213 8.83 -19.28 2.02
CA HIS A 213 7.45 -19.72 1.78
C HIS A 213 7.09 -20.97 2.60
N TRP A 214 5.80 -21.30 2.67
CA TRP A 214 5.34 -22.60 3.19
C TRP A 214 6.02 -23.76 2.44
N SER A 215 6.00 -24.96 3.03
CA SER A 215 6.51 -26.13 2.28
C SER A 215 5.54 -26.48 1.14
N GLU A 216 6.08 -26.98 0.03
CA GLU A 216 5.24 -27.52 -1.05
C GLU A 216 4.32 -28.64 -0.54
N PHE A 217 4.78 -29.43 0.44
CA PHE A 217 3.98 -30.39 1.19
C PHE A 217 2.73 -29.73 1.79
N THR A 218 2.89 -28.73 2.66
CA THR A 218 1.74 -28.12 3.35
C THR A 218 0.86 -27.30 2.42
N MET A 219 1.45 -26.66 1.41
CA MET A 219 0.69 -25.97 0.38
C MET A 219 -0.34 -26.89 -0.30
N SER A 220 -0.01 -28.17 -0.52
CA SER A 220 -0.97 -29.10 -1.12
C SER A 220 -2.23 -29.33 -0.27
N PHE A 221 -2.12 -29.32 1.07
CA PHE A 221 -3.28 -29.40 1.97
C PHE A 221 -4.07 -28.10 2.00
N VAL A 222 -3.38 -26.95 1.93
CA VAL A 222 -4.02 -25.64 1.80
C VAL A 222 -4.80 -25.57 0.50
N ALA A 223 -4.21 -26.05 -0.60
CA ALA A 223 -4.86 -26.12 -1.91
C ALA A 223 -6.12 -27.00 -1.85
N ASP A 224 -6.01 -28.18 -1.25
CA ASP A 224 -7.15 -29.09 -1.07
C ASP A 224 -8.29 -28.46 -0.25
N THR A 225 -7.93 -27.83 0.87
CA THR A 225 -8.88 -27.10 1.72
C THR A 225 -9.56 -25.96 0.95
N LEU A 226 -8.79 -25.20 0.16
CA LEU A 226 -9.29 -24.06 -0.59
C LEU A 226 -10.26 -24.49 -1.70
N ILE A 227 -9.97 -25.57 -2.41
CA ILE A 227 -10.83 -26.10 -3.48
C ILE A 227 -12.15 -26.62 -2.89
N GLN A 228 -12.10 -27.40 -1.81
CA GLN A 228 -13.32 -27.86 -1.11
C GLN A 228 -14.15 -26.69 -0.57
N PHE A 229 -13.48 -25.64 -0.10
CA PHE A 229 -14.13 -24.41 0.33
C PHE A 229 -14.86 -23.72 -0.83
N PHE A 230 -14.27 -23.67 -2.02
CA PHE A 230 -14.92 -23.12 -3.22
C PHE A 230 -16.14 -23.92 -3.66
N GLU A 231 -16.03 -25.25 -3.70
CA GLU A 231 -17.15 -26.15 -4.01
C GLU A 231 -18.32 -25.92 -3.05
N THR A 232 -18.04 -25.89 -1.75
CA THR A 232 -19.05 -25.68 -0.71
C THR A 232 -19.67 -24.29 -0.78
N MET A 233 -18.84 -23.25 -0.93
CA MET A 233 -19.28 -21.86 -0.94
C MET A 233 -20.14 -21.54 -2.17
N ARG A 234 -19.80 -22.08 -3.33
CA ARG A 234 -20.52 -21.85 -4.59
C ARG A 234 -21.58 -22.91 -4.88
N ASN A 235 -21.62 -23.97 -4.09
CA ASN A 235 -22.45 -25.16 -4.34
C ASN A 235 -22.24 -25.71 -5.76
N ILE A 236 -20.98 -25.92 -6.14
CA ILE A 236 -20.55 -26.43 -7.44
C ILE A 236 -19.73 -27.72 -7.28
N ASN A 237 -19.66 -28.51 -8.33
CA ASN A 237 -18.83 -29.71 -8.45
C ASN A 237 -17.65 -29.41 -9.37
N MET A 238 -16.46 -29.22 -8.83
CA MET A 238 -15.26 -28.88 -9.58
C MET A 238 -14.59 -30.14 -10.17
N PRO A 239 -13.71 -30.00 -11.19
CA PRO A 239 -12.93 -31.13 -11.70
C PRO A 239 -12.13 -31.81 -10.59
N GLY A 240 -12.05 -33.14 -10.65
CA GLY A 240 -11.32 -33.91 -9.65
C GLY A 240 -9.82 -33.83 -9.85
N TYR A 241 -9.05 -34.07 -8.78
CA TYR A 241 -7.61 -34.23 -8.85
C TYR A 241 -7.13 -35.26 -7.84
N LYS A 242 -5.90 -35.74 -8.03
CA LYS A 242 -5.19 -36.62 -7.11
C LYS A 242 -3.86 -35.99 -6.77
N ILE A 243 -3.46 -36.12 -5.49
CA ILE A 243 -2.18 -35.67 -4.99
C ILE A 243 -1.39 -36.92 -4.57
N GLU A 244 -0.26 -37.16 -5.21
CA GLU A 244 0.71 -38.17 -4.80
C GLU A 244 1.92 -37.48 -4.15
N MET A 245 2.49 -38.09 -3.11
CA MET A 245 3.65 -37.52 -2.41
C MET A 245 4.92 -38.25 -2.80
N VAL A 246 5.91 -37.50 -3.28
CA VAL A 246 7.25 -38.02 -3.62
C VAL A 246 8.25 -37.51 -2.59
N ILE A 247 8.98 -38.42 -1.96
CA ILE A 247 10.01 -38.07 -0.98
C ILE A 247 11.32 -37.77 -1.70
N SER A 248 11.95 -36.66 -1.35
CA SER A 248 13.23 -36.24 -1.93
C SER A 248 14.24 -35.85 -0.85
N ASP A 249 15.47 -36.33 -1.03
CA ASP A 249 16.65 -35.92 -0.25
C ASP A 249 17.27 -34.62 -0.78
N THR A 250 16.63 -33.97 -1.76
CA THR A 250 17.02 -32.67 -2.30
C THR A 250 15.85 -31.70 -2.18
N LEU A 251 16.06 -30.57 -1.50
CA LEU A 251 15.05 -29.52 -1.43
C LEU A 251 14.77 -28.94 -2.81
N HIS A 252 13.48 -28.84 -3.14
CA HIS A 252 13.02 -28.11 -4.31
C HIS A 252 13.38 -26.62 -4.21
N PRO A 253 13.49 -25.90 -5.36
CA PRO A 253 13.86 -24.49 -5.37
C PRO A 253 12.96 -23.58 -4.52
N MET A 254 11.67 -23.90 -4.38
CA MET A 254 10.72 -23.10 -3.58
C MET A 254 10.91 -23.32 -2.07
N ASP A 255 11.26 -24.54 -1.65
CA ASP A 255 11.58 -24.87 -0.27
C ASP A 255 12.99 -24.40 0.18
N TYR A 256 13.84 -23.98 -0.76
CA TYR A 256 15.21 -23.50 -0.49
C TYR A 256 15.43 -22.07 -1.00
N ASP A 257 14.38 -21.30 -1.22
CA ASP A 257 14.46 -19.95 -1.77
C ASP A 257 15.28 -18.99 -0.88
N GLY A 258 15.04 -18.95 0.43
CA GLY A 258 15.88 -18.21 1.39
C GLY A 258 17.31 -18.76 1.47
N GLY A 259 17.49 -20.08 1.34
CA GLY A 259 18.78 -20.73 1.29
C GLY A 259 19.61 -20.36 0.05
N ARG A 260 18.96 -20.03 -1.07
CA ARG A 260 19.64 -19.53 -2.28
C ARG A 260 20.21 -18.13 -2.05
N THR A 261 19.47 -17.23 -1.40
CA THR A 261 19.91 -15.84 -1.18
C THR A 261 21.13 -15.74 -0.28
N LEU A 262 21.37 -16.74 0.59
CA LEU A 262 22.60 -16.84 1.37
C LEU A 262 23.87 -16.83 0.51
N ASN A 263 23.77 -17.28 -0.76
CA ASN A 263 24.90 -17.41 -1.67
C ASN A 263 26.10 -18.07 -0.97
N ILE A 264 25.95 -19.33 -0.55
CA ILE A 264 27.04 -20.12 0.05
C ILE A 264 27.52 -21.22 -0.91
N LEU A 265 28.73 -21.74 -0.70
CA LEU A 265 29.31 -22.77 -1.57
C LEU A 265 28.69 -24.15 -1.35
N LEU A 266 28.51 -24.54 -0.08
CA LEU A 266 27.96 -25.83 0.30
C LEU A 266 26.54 -25.62 0.81
N LYS A 267 25.57 -26.33 0.23
CA LYS A 267 24.19 -26.32 0.71
C LYS A 267 24.15 -26.82 2.15
N LEU A 268 23.24 -26.25 2.94
CA LEU A 268 23.06 -26.62 4.33
C LEU A 268 22.35 -27.99 4.44
N PRO A 269 22.69 -28.80 5.46
CA PRO A 269 22.08 -30.11 5.65
C PRO A 269 20.60 -29.98 6.01
N HIS A 270 19.74 -30.82 5.45
CA HIS A 270 18.30 -30.83 5.70
C HIS A 270 17.77 -32.26 5.83
N GLN A 271 16.56 -32.39 6.36
CA GLN A 271 15.82 -33.66 6.34
C GLN A 271 15.15 -33.86 4.97
N PRO A 272 14.84 -35.11 4.58
CA PRO A 272 14.03 -35.38 3.39
C PRO A 272 12.67 -34.69 3.49
N MET A 273 12.18 -34.18 2.36
CA MET A 273 10.88 -33.49 2.27
C MET A 273 9.95 -34.25 1.32
N ALA A 274 8.65 -34.10 1.52
CA ALA A 274 7.62 -34.61 0.62
C ALA A 274 7.18 -33.54 -0.37
N TYR A 275 7.05 -33.93 -1.63
CA TYR A 275 6.65 -33.04 -2.72
C TYR A 275 5.39 -33.57 -3.41
N PRO A 276 4.35 -32.72 -3.57
CA PRO A 276 3.10 -33.13 -4.19
C PRO A 276 3.24 -33.23 -5.71
N VAL A 277 2.69 -34.30 -6.28
CA VAL A 277 2.49 -34.49 -7.71
C VAL A 277 1.00 -34.50 -7.96
N PHE A 278 0.51 -33.45 -8.63
CA PHE A 278 -0.90 -33.30 -8.98
C PHE A 278 -1.21 -34.01 -10.29
N THR A 279 -2.28 -34.79 -10.31
CA THR A 279 -2.89 -35.34 -11.53
C THR A 279 -4.34 -34.90 -11.59
N PHE A 280 -4.75 -34.27 -12.68
CA PHE A 280 -6.09 -33.71 -12.85
C PHE A 280 -6.99 -34.63 -13.68
N ASP A 281 -8.27 -34.73 -13.32
CA ASP A 281 -9.29 -35.46 -14.06
C ASP A 281 -10.27 -34.47 -14.70
N ASP A 282 -9.99 -34.14 -15.96
CA ASP A 282 -10.73 -33.14 -16.74
C ASP A 282 -11.94 -33.71 -17.49
N ASN A 283 -12.32 -34.99 -17.27
CA ASN A 283 -13.21 -35.73 -18.17
C ASN A 283 -14.71 -35.72 -17.81
N GLY A 284 -15.15 -34.91 -16.83
CA GLY A 284 -16.55 -34.87 -16.41
C GLY A 284 -17.36 -33.76 -17.10
N ASN A 285 -18.40 -34.14 -17.86
CA ASN A 285 -19.32 -33.19 -18.51
C ASN A 285 -20.17 -32.36 -17.51
N ASP A 286 -20.20 -32.77 -16.24
CA ASP A 286 -20.94 -32.13 -15.13
C ASP A 286 -20.06 -31.24 -14.24
N LYS A 287 -18.77 -31.06 -14.58
CA LYS A 287 -17.82 -30.30 -13.79
C LYS A 287 -17.83 -28.83 -14.14
N ILE A 288 -17.87 -27.98 -13.12
CA ILE A 288 -17.90 -26.52 -13.24
C ILE A 288 -16.52 -25.96 -12.88
N ARG A 289 -15.96 -25.17 -13.78
CA ARG A 289 -14.75 -24.37 -13.53
C ARG A 289 -15.16 -22.91 -13.31
N PRO A 290 -15.02 -22.35 -12.09
CA PRO A 290 -15.36 -20.95 -11.84
C PRO A 290 -14.32 -20.00 -12.46
N MET A 291 -14.75 -18.80 -12.83
CA MET A 291 -13.86 -17.66 -13.08
C MET A 291 -13.32 -17.15 -11.73
N VAL A 292 -11.99 -17.11 -11.59
CA VAL A 292 -11.32 -16.74 -10.35
C VAL A 292 -10.33 -15.61 -10.62
N LEU A 293 -10.44 -14.52 -9.85
CA LEU A 293 -9.40 -13.50 -9.78
C LEU A 293 -8.64 -13.65 -8.47
N ALA A 294 -7.37 -14.06 -8.55
CA ALA A 294 -6.48 -14.06 -7.41
C ALA A 294 -5.61 -12.79 -7.39
N VAL A 295 -5.75 -11.98 -6.34
CA VAL A 295 -4.84 -10.88 -6.01
C VAL A 295 -4.03 -11.31 -4.81
N ALA A 296 -2.73 -11.53 -4.99
CA ALA A 296 -1.92 -12.15 -3.94
C ALA A 296 -0.44 -11.78 -3.98
N ASP A 297 0.27 -12.11 -2.90
CA ASP A 297 1.72 -11.97 -2.78
C ASP A 297 2.46 -13.20 -3.34
N SER A 298 3.73 -13.36 -2.95
CA SER A 298 4.61 -14.40 -3.47
C SER A 298 4.23 -15.82 -3.05
N TYR A 299 3.41 -16.00 -2.01
CA TYR A 299 2.94 -17.33 -1.59
C TYR A 299 2.09 -18.02 -2.65
N TYR A 300 1.26 -17.24 -3.36
CA TYR A 300 0.41 -17.76 -4.41
C TYR A 300 1.18 -18.39 -5.59
N TRP A 301 2.49 -18.08 -5.76
CA TRP A 301 3.32 -18.75 -6.76
C TRP A 301 3.37 -20.26 -6.58
N ASN A 302 3.39 -20.74 -5.34
CA ASN A 302 3.43 -22.18 -5.07
C ASN A 302 2.13 -22.84 -5.56
N PHE A 303 0.98 -22.22 -5.27
CA PHE A 303 -0.33 -22.67 -5.75
C PHE A 303 -0.43 -22.58 -7.27
N PHE A 304 -0.03 -21.45 -7.86
CA PHE A 304 -0.05 -21.23 -9.31
C PHE A 304 0.80 -22.27 -10.06
N ASN A 305 1.99 -22.59 -9.56
CA ASN A 305 2.93 -23.51 -10.20
C ASN A 305 2.48 -24.99 -10.16
N THR A 306 1.49 -25.35 -9.33
CA THR A 306 0.89 -26.70 -9.34
C THR A 306 0.05 -26.99 -10.58
N ARG A 307 -0.27 -25.97 -11.38
CA ARG A 307 -1.26 -26.00 -12.47
C ARG A 307 -2.71 -26.15 -12.01
N ILE A 308 -3.00 -26.03 -10.70
CA ILE A 308 -4.38 -25.99 -10.21
C ILE A 308 -5.21 -24.92 -10.93
N PRO A 309 -4.79 -23.64 -11.05
CA PRO A 309 -5.61 -22.63 -11.74
C PRO A 309 -5.92 -23.03 -13.19
N LEU A 310 -4.94 -23.58 -13.91
CA LEU A 310 -5.10 -24.00 -15.30
C LEU A 310 -6.15 -25.12 -15.48
N HIS A 311 -6.22 -26.07 -14.55
CA HIS A 311 -7.09 -27.24 -14.67
C HIS A 311 -8.43 -27.10 -13.93
N LEU A 312 -8.49 -26.31 -12.86
CA LEU A 312 -9.68 -26.24 -12.00
C LEU A 312 -10.50 -24.96 -12.17
N PHE A 313 -9.92 -23.88 -12.73
CA PHE A 313 -10.61 -22.62 -12.96
C PHE A 313 -10.84 -22.37 -14.46
N ALA A 314 -11.79 -21.49 -14.80
CA ALA A 314 -12.07 -21.12 -16.18
C ALA A 314 -11.04 -20.13 -16.75
N ASN A 315 -10.16 -19.62 -15.89
CA ASN A 315 -9.05 -18.74 -16.20
C ASN A 315 -7.90 -19.01 -15.21
N GLU A 316 -6.70 -18.53 -15.51
CA GLU A 316 -5.53 -18.66 -14.64
C GLU A 316 -5.01 -17.29 -14.18
N ALA A 317 -5.88 -16.29 -14.05
CA ALA A 317 -5.46 -14.92 -13.77
C ALA A 317 -4.93 -14.78 -12.33
N PHE A 318 -3.67 -14.35 -12.23
CA PHE A 318 -2.99 -14.05 -10.97
C PHE A 318 -2.41 -12.64 -11.00
N TRP A 319 -2.98 -11.74 -10.18
CA TRP A 319 -2.51 -10.39 -10.01
C TRP A 319 -1.51 -10.32 -8.86
N TYR A 320 -0.23 -10.35 -9.23
CA TYR A 320 0.87 -10.28 -8.27
C TYR A 320 0.98 -8.85 -7.71
N PHE A 321 0.75 -8.71 -6.40
CA PHE A 321 0.77 -7.43 -5.68
C PHE A 321 -0.15 -6.35 -6.26
N ASN A 322 -1.28 -6.73 -6.89
CA ASN A 322 -2.14 -5.81 -7.65
C ASN A 322 -1.35 -4.93 -8.66
N ALA A 323 -0.26 -5.48 -9.24
CA ALA A 323 0.62 -4.72 -10.14
C ALA A 323 0.81 -5.45 -11.48
N LYS A 324 1.17 -6.74 -11.43
CA LYS A 324 1.50 -7.55 -12.62
C LYS A 324 0.45 -8.64 -12.83
N VAL A 325 0.04 -8.85 -14.07
CA VAL A 325 -1.00 -9.82 -14.44
C VAL A 325 -0.36 -11.06 -15.04
N TYR A 326 -0.30 -12.15 -14.28
CA TYR A 326 0.16 -13.45 -14.75
C TYR A 326 -1.00 -14.34 -15.21
N PRO A 327 -0.75 -15.25 -16.17
CA PRO A 327 0.54 -15.53 -16.83
C PRO A 327 0.90 -14.57 -17.98
N ASP A 328 0.00 -13.68 -18.37
CA ASP A 328 0.20 -12.77 -19.52
C ASP A 328 1.54 -12.02 -19.46
N PHE A 329 1.96 -11.60 -18.26
CA PHE A 329 3.24 -10.92 -18.00
C PHE A 329 4.48 -11.72 -18.47
N TYR A 330 4.39 -13.05 -18.60
CA TYR A 330 5.48 -13.87 -19.14
C TYR A 330 5.75 -13.61 -20.63
N TYR A 331 4.71 -13.25 -21.37
CA TYR A 331 4.78 -13.08 -22.83
C TYR A 331 4.94 -11.62 -23.22
N SER A 332 4.30 -10.72 -22.48
CA SER A 332 4.38 -9.28 -22.66
C SER A 332 4.02 -8.57 -21.37
N GLU A 333 4.69 -7.46 -21.04
CA GLU A 333 4.34 -6.68 -19.85
C GLU A 333 2.84 -6.35 -19.83
N LYS A 334 2.14 -6.83 -18.79
CA LYS A 334 0.71 -6.56 -18.57
C LYS A 334 0.49 -6.08 -17.15
N TRP A 335 0.18 -4.80 -17.02
CA TRP A 335 0.02 -4.15 -15.72
C TRP A 335 -1.46 -3.99 -15.37
N THR A 336 -1.80 -4.14 -14.08
CA THR A 336 -3.18 -3.96 -13.58
C THR A 336 -3.70 -2.54 -13.80
N LYS A 337 -2.82 -1.53 -13.68
CA LYS A 337 -3.15 -0.11 -13.91
C LYS A 337 -3.63 0.20 -15.33
N ASP A 338 -3.29 -0.66 -16.30
CA ASP A 338 -3.67 -0.49 -17.71
C ASP A 338 -5.00 -1.20 -18.02
N LEU A 339 -5.61 -1.87 -17.03
CA LEU A 339 -6.88 -2.57 -17.16
C LEU A 339 -8.04 -1.73 -16.64
N ASN A 340 -9.23 -1.96 -17.20
CA ASN A 340 -10.47 -1.49 -16.58
C ASN A 340 -10.79 -2.41 -15.38
N LEU A 341 -10.46 -1.94 -14.18
CA LEU A 341 -10.61 -2.70 -12.94
C LEU A 341 -12.04 -3.22 -12.72
N GLN A 342 -13.05 -2.39 -13.01
CA GLN A 342 -14.45 -2.76 -12.87
C GLN A 342 -14.80 -3.97 -13.76
N ASN A 343 -14.51 -3.89 -15.05
CA ASN A 343 -14.78 -4.96 -16.02
C ASN A 343 -14.05 -6.27 -15.67
N GLU A 344 -12.81 -6.16 -15.16
CA GLU A 344 -12.03 -7.33 -14.77
C GLU A 344 -12.60 -8.02 -13.53
N VAL A 345 -13.25 -7.27 -12.63
CA VAL A 345 -13.83 -7.80 -11.39
C VAL A 345 -15.24 -8.33 -11.58
N GLU A 346 -16.10 -7.63 -12.33
CA GLU A 346 -17.51 -8.01 -12.50
C GLU A 346 -17.72 -9.31 -13.28
N LYS A 347 -16.72 -9.77 -14.05
CA LYS A 347 -16.78 -11.03 -14.80
C LYS A 347 -16.41 -12.29 -14.00
N GLN A 348 -16.03 -12.14 -12.73
CA GLN A 348 -15.54 -13.24 -11.92
C GLN A 348 -16.69 -14.02 -11.26
N ASN A 349 -16.40 -15.19 -10.71
CA ASN A 349 -17.29 -15.87 -9.77
C ASN A 349 -16.72 -15.83 -8.35
N ILE A 350 -15.40 -15.87 -8.24
CA ILE A 350 -14.67 -15.82 -6.98
C ILE A 350 -13.54 -14.79 -7.10
N ILE A 351 -13.40 -13.95 -6.09
CA ILE A 351 -12.24 -13.06 -5.92
C ILE A 351 -11.51 -13.50 -4.66
N ILE A 352 -10.20 -13.67 -4.76
CA ILE A 352 -9.33 -14.03 -3.65
C ILE A 352 -8.38 -12.87 -3.42
N LEU A 353 -8.36 -12.33 -2.20
CA LEU A 353 -7.26 -11.50 -1.72
C LEU A 353 -6.45 -12.33 -0.71
N SER A 354 -5.28 -12.81 -1.14
CA SER A 354 -4.38 -13.62 -0.31
C SER A 354 -3.19 -12.78 0.14
N ILE A 355 -2.94 -12.72 1.44
CA ILE A 355 -1.93 -11.82 2.00
C ILE A 355 -1.23 -12.41 3.22
N THR A 356 0.09 -12.36 3.20
CA THR A 356 0.93 -12.70 4.35
C THR A 356 1.03 -11.58 5.38
N GLU A 357 1.32 -11.98 6.62
CA GLU A 357 1.43 -11.07 7.76
C GLU A 357 2.38 -9.88 7.52
N ARG A 358 3.48 -10.09 6.77
CA ARG A 358 4.46 -9.03 6.49
C ARG A 358 3.94 -7.88 5.62
N PHE A 359 2.81 -8.07 4.91
CA PHE A 359 2.20 -7.06 4.05
C PHE A 359 0.88 -6.50 4.61
N LEU A 360 0.45 -6.91 5.81
CA LEU A 360 -0.81 -6.40 6.38
C LEU A 360 -0.78 -4.88 6.62
N TYR A 361 0.40 -4.27 6.78
CA TYR A 361 0.52 -2.82 6.86
C TYR A 361 0.13 -2.10 5.56
N ASN A 362 0.21 -2.75 4.39
CA ASN A 362 -0.21 -2.20 3.10
C ASN A 362 -1.31 -3.07 2.43
N MET A 363 -2.18 -3.63 3.28
CA MET A 363 -3.24 -4.58 2.92
C MET A 363 -3.96 -4.24 1.62
N GLY A 364 -3.95 -5.22 0.71
CA GLY A 364 -4.64 -5.17 -0.57
C GLY A 364 -3.88 -4.46 -1.69
N TRP A 365 -2.72 -3.84 -1.43
CA TRP A 365 -1.95 -3.12 -2.46
C TRP A 365 -2.82 -2.15 -3.26
N ASN A 366 -3.62 -1.37 -2.54
CA ASN A 366 -4.65 -0.45 -3.04
C ASN A 366 -5.89 -1.09 -3.70
N PHE A 367 -5.93 -2.40 -3.92
CA PHE A 367 -7.05 -3.08 -4.60
C PHE A 367 -8.40 -2.86 -3.90
N ILE A 368 -8.44 -2.97 -2.57
CA ILE A 368 -9.65 -2.74 -1.76
C ILE A 368 -10.13 -1.30 -1.93
N ASP A 369 -9.22 -0.33 -1.84
CA ASP A 369 -9.56 1.09 -1.89
C ASP A 369 -10.02 1.49 -3.30
N GLN A 370 -9.31 1.05 -4.34
CA GLN A 370 -9.71 1.28 -5.74
C GLN A 370 -11.10 0.74 -6.05
N LEU A 371 -11.42 -0.47 -5.59
CA LEU A 371 -12.76 -1.03 -5.80
C LEU A 371 -13.80 -0.28 -4.99
N TYR A 372 -13.51 0.05 -3.73
CA TYR A 372 -14.44 0.81 -2.90
C TYR A 372 -14.81 2.14 -3.55
N ASP A 373 -13.82 2.86 -4.11
CA ASP A 373 -14.04 4.14 -4.78
C ASP A 373 -14.88 4.01 -6.07
N ILE A 374 -14.83 2.87 -6.78
CA ILE A 374 -15.67 2.61 -7.97
C ILE A 374 -17.16 2.46 -7.60
N TYR A 375 -17.45 1.81 -6.47
CA TYR A 375 -18.81 1.43 -6.09
C TYR A 375 -19.42 2.31 -4.99
N THR A 376 -18.73 3.38 -4.59
CA THR A 376 -19.22 4.34 -3.58
C THR A 376 -19.16 5.78 -4.10
N PRO A 377 -19.94 6.70 -3.51
CA PRO A 377 -19.91 8.09 -3.94
C PRO A 377 -18.53 8.71 -3.65
N GLU A 378 -18.09 9.59 -4.55
CA GLU A 378 -16.84 10.34 -4.38
C GLU A 378 -16.89 11.18 -3.11
N TYR A 379 -15.82 11.10 -2.31
CA TYR A 379 -15.67 11.86 -1.07
C TYR A 379 -14.27 12.46 -0.99
N THR A 380 -14.18 13.78 -1.15
CA THR A 380 -12.87 14.47 -1.23
C THR A 380 -12.18 14.58 0.13
N GLY A 381 -12.92 14.40 1.23
CA GLY A 381 -12.38 14.42 2.59
C GLY A 381 -11.47 13.24 2.93
N ASN A 382 -11.37 12.24 2.04
CA ASN A 382 -10.39 11.17 2.16
C ASN A 382 -8.96 11.59 1.80
N LEU A 383 -8.72 12.84 1.43
CA LEU A 383 -7.41 13.32 0.95
C LEU A 383 -6.23 12.87 1.83
N VAL A 384 -6.28 13.14 3.13
CA VAL A 384 -5.20 12.74 4.05
C VAL A 384 -5.04 11.22 4.08
N TYR A 385 -6.14 10.47 4.16
CA TYR A 385 -6.12 9.01 4.10
C TYR A 385 -5.49 8.47 2.81
N ASN A 386 -5.72 9.12 1.66
CA ASN A 386 -5.13 8.75 0.38
C ASN A 386 -3.59 8.87 0.43
N TYR A 387 -3.06 9.96 1.02
CA TYR A 387 -1.63 10.10 1.25
C TYR A 387 -1.09 9.10 2.28
N GLU A 388 -1.84 8.80 3.34
CA GLU A 388 -1.43 7.73 4.26
C GLU A 388 -1.30 6.38 3.52
N ASN A 389 -2.21 6.11 2.58
CA ASN A 389 -2.15 4.91 1.76
C ASN A 389 -0.96 4.92 0.81
N ALA A 390 -0.68 6.05 0.16
CA ALA A 390 0.49 6.23 -0.69
C ALA A 390 1.81 5.99 0.08
N ILE A 391 1.91 6.47 1.32
CA ILE A 391 3.06 6.21 2.20
C ILE A 391 3.23 4.70 2.42
N ARG A 392 2.16 3.98 2.76
CA ARG A 392 2.20 2.52 3.03
C ARG A 392 2.52 1.69 1.78
N LEU A 393 2.13 2.15 0.60
CA LEU A 393 2.38 1.47 -0.67
C LEU A 393 3.82 1.68 -1.19
N ASN A 394 4.53 2.69 -0.68
CA ASN A 394 5.93 2.93 -1.00
C ASN A 394 6.84 2.43 0.14
N ALA A 395 7.53 1.31 -0.07
CA ALA A 395 8.33 0.65 0.97
C ALA A 395 9.43 1.56 1.56
N ASP A 396 10.14 2.33 0.73
CA ASP A 396 11.18 3.25 1.18
C ASP A 396 10.59 4.39 2.03
N TRP A 397 9.47 4.95 1.58
CA TRP A 397 8.78 6.00 2.32
C TRP A 397 8.25 5.49 3.65
N PHE A 398 7.58 4.33 3.65
CA PHE A 398 7.08 3.69 4.85
C PHE A 398 8.21 3.42 5.86
N ASN A 399 9.34 2.87 5.40
CA ASN A 399 10.50 2.60 6.25
C ASN A 399 11.11 3.89 6.82
N ASN A 400 11.15 4.98 6.06
CA ASN A 400 11.59 6.28 6.56
C ASN A 400 10.65 6.83 7.65
N VAL A 401 9.33 6.73 7.45
CA VAL A 401 8.33 7.14 8.44
C VAL A 401 8.41 6.26 9.69
N LEU A 402 8.64 4.96 9.54
CA LEU A 402 8.84 4.02 10.64
C LEU A 402 10.06 4.40 11.50
N GLN A 403 11.21 4.68 10.88
CA GLN A 403 12.41 5.13 11.59
C GLN A 403 12.20 6.47 12.29
N LYS A 404 11.47 7.41 11.65
CA LYS A 404 11.09 8.70 12.25
C LYS A 404 10.20 8.49 13.48
N ALA A 405 9.21 7.60 13.41
CA ALA A 405 8.31 7.28 14.51
C ALA A 405 9.09 6.75 15.73
N GLU A 406 10.05 5.84 15.50
CA GLU A 406 10.92 5.29 16.54
C GLU A 406 11.81 6.37 17.16
N LYS A 407 12.48 7.18 16.34
CA LYS A 407 13.36 8.28 16.78
C LYS A 407 12.61 9.32 17.62
N GLU A 408 11.39 9.67 17.22
CA GLU A 408 10.55 10.67 17.89
C GLU A 408 9.67 10.06 19.02
N LYS A 409 9.77 8.75 19.27
CA LYS A 409 9.00 8.01 20.29
C LYS A 409 7.48 8.22 20.15
N MET A 410 6.96 8.21 18.92
CA MET A 410 5.53 8.28 18.65
C MET A 410 5.01 6.98 18.02
N SER A 411 3.68 6.78 18.04
CA SER A 411 3.08 5.66 17.32
C SER A 411 3.28 5.83 15.81
N LEU A 412 3.42 4.71 15.10
CA LEU A 412 3.51 4.70 13.65
C LEU A 412 2.28 5.32 13.00
N GLU A 413 1.07 5.04 13.51
CA GLU A 413 -0.19 5.68 13.10
C GLU A 413 -0.08 7.21 13.09
N LYS A 414 0.44 7.80 14.18
CA LYS A 414 0.61 9.26 14.29
C LYS A 414 1.68 9.79 13.34
N ALA A 415 2.76 9.04 13.13
CA ALA A 415 3.83 9.44 12.21
C ALA A 415 3.35 9.45 10.76
N ILE A 416 2.60 8.41 10.35
CA ILE A 416 1.97 8.31 9.03
C ILE A 416 0.97 9.45 8.84
N TYR A 417 0.07 9.68 9.80
CA TYR A 417 -0.92 10.77 9.72
C TYR A 417 -0.24 12.13 9.55
N LYS A 418 0.79 12.44 10.36
CA LYS A 418 1.51 13.72 10.27
C LYS A 418 2.18 13.92 8.91
N GLU A 419 2.81 12.88 8.39
CA GLU A 419 3.44 12.93 7.07
C GLU A 419 2.39 13.11 5.98
N ALA A 420 1.32 12.32 6.02
CA ALA A 420 0.21 12.41 5.07
C ALA A 420 -0.47 13.79 5.08
N TYR A 421 -0.70 14.36 6.26
CA TYR A 421 -1.27 15.69 6.45
C TYR A 421 -0.41 16.78 5.79
N TYR A 422 0.91 16.69 5.97
CA TYR A 422 1.85 17.60 5.31
C TYR A 422 1.82 17.45 3.79
N GLN A 423 1.84 16.21 3.28
CA GLN A 423 1.82 15.96 1.84
C GLN A 423 0.51 16.38 1.18
N ALA A 424 -0.62 16.15 1.84
CA ALA A 424 -1.92 16.61 1.38
C ALA A 424 -1.96 18.13 1.19
N PHE A 425 -1.43 18.89 2.15
CA PHE A 425 -1.35 20.35 2.03
C PHE A 425 -0.39 20.80 0.90
N VAL A 426 0.78 20.17 0.79
CA VAL A 426 1.80 20.59 -0.19
C VAL A 426 1.36 20.30 -1.63
N ASN A 427 0.73 19.16 -1.87
CA ASN A 427 0.40 18.71 -3.23
C ASN A 427 -1.02 19.14 -3.66
N GLU A 428 -1.97 19.24 -2.73
CA GLU A 428 -3.38 19.53 -3.02
C GLU A 428 -3.97 20.55 -2.02
N PRO A 429 -3.41 21.78 -1.94
CA PRO A 429 -3.74 22.75 -0.90
C PRO A 429 -5.21 23.15 -0.91
N GLU A 430 -5.87 23.25 -2.06
CA GLU A 430 -7.25 23.71 -2.12
C GLU A 430 -8.24 22.69 -1.54
N THR A 431 -8.11 21.42 -1.96
CA THR A 431 -8.88 20.29 -1.41
C THR A 431 -8.56 20.11 0.06
N PHE A 432 -7.29 20.25 0.45
CA PHE A 432 -6.89 20.17 1.84
C PHE A 432 -7.55 21.27 2.69
N LEU A 433 -7.48 22.53 2.27
CA LEU A 433 -8.04 23.66 3.01
C LEU A 433 -9.57 23.61 3.06
N THR A 434 -10.23 22.99 2.09
CA THR A 434 -11.68 22.72 2.13
C THR A 434 -12.07 21.94 3.39
N TRP A 435 -11.24 21.00 3.83
CA TRP A 435 -11.51 20.12 4.97
C TRP A 435 -10.79 20.50 6.25
N TYR A 436 -9.56 21.03 6.13
CA TYR A 436 -8.64 21.23 7.24
C TYR A 436 -8.23 22.70 7.42
N GLY A 437 -8.83 23.64 6.68
CA GLY A 437 -8.40 25.04 6.68
C GLY A 437 -8.39 25.69 8.06
N ASP A 438 -9.48 25.58 8.82
CA ASP A 438 -9.57 26.12 10.18
C ASP A 438 -8.45 25.60 11.09
N ASP A 439 -8.29 24.27 11.18
CA ASP A 439 -7.27 23.64 12.02
C ASP A 439 -5.84 23.91 11.52
N HIS A 440 -5.66 24.00 10.19
CA HIS A 440 -4.39 24.35 9.57
C HIS A 440 -3.94 25.75 10.02
N PHE A 441 -4.77 26.77 9.82
CA PHE A 441 -4.39 28.14 10.18
C PHE A 441 -4.26 28.33 11.69
N ARG A 442 -5.10 27.68 12.51
CA ARG A 442 -4.90 27.65 13.96
C ARG A 442 -3.54 27.05 14.32
N SER A 443 -3.16 25.94 13.68
CA SER A 443 -1.85 25.31 13.91
C SER A 443 -0.70 26.21 13.48
N VAL A 444 -0.77 26.85 12.30
CA VAL A 444 0.25 27.77 11.78
C VAL A 444 0.50 28.90 12.79
N ILE A 445 -0.58 29.56 13.22
CA ILE A 445 -0.51 30.68 14.17
C ILE A 445 0.03 30.24 15.52
N SER A 446 -0.44 29.10 16.04
CA SER A 446 -0.03 28.60 17.36
C SER A 446 1.44 28.17 17.42
N ASN A 447 1.99 27.69 16.29
CA ASN A 447 3.37 27.20 16.20
C ASN A 447 4.36 28.33 15.92
N ASP A 448 3.91 29.48 15.40
CA ASP A 448 4.73 30.68 15.32
C ASP A 448 4.77 31.41 16.67
N LYS A 449 5.96 31.52 17.25
CA LYS A 449 6.15 32.12 18.58
C LYS A 449 5.69 33.59 18.64
N ASN A 450 5.95 34.35 17.59
CA ASN A 450 5.64 35.78 17.57
C ASN A 450 4.14 35.99 17.39
N TRP A 451 3.54 35.23 16.46
CA TRP A 451 2.11 35.30 16.19
C TRP A 451 1.29 34.80 17.39
N SER A 452 1.66 33.65 17.97
CA SER A 452 1.03 33.13 19.18
C SER A 452 1.10 34.14 20.34
N SER A 453 2.22 34.84 20.51
CA SER A 453 2.36 35.89 21.53
C SER A 453 1.42 37.06 21.26
N ALA A 454 1.33 37.53 20.00
CA ALA A 454 0.41 38.60 19.61
C ALA A 454 -1.06 38.22 19.83
N VAL A 455 -1.44 36.97 19.55
CA VAL A 455 -2.79 36.44 19.81
C VAL A 455 -3.11 36.46 21.29
N ARG A 456 -2.16 36.11 22.18
CA ARG A 456 -2.36 36.20 23.64
C ARG A 456 -2.59 37.62 24.12
N THR A 457 -1.86 38.59 23.57
CA THR A 457 -2.06 40.01 23.88
C THR A 457 -3.45 40.46 23.45
N LYS A 458 -3.84 40.22 22.18
CA LYS A 458 -5.19 40.54 21.67
C LYS A 458 -6.29 39.89 22.52
N ALA A 459 -6.13 38.62 22.90
CA ALA A 459 -7.10 37.90 23.74
C ALA A 459 -7.27 38.59 25.11
N SER A 460 -6.16 38.98 25.74
CA SER A 460 -6.16 39.71 27.01
C SER A 460 -6.81 41.08 26.89
N GLU A 461 -6.58 41.81 25.79
CA GLU A 461 -7.17 43.13 25.54
C GLU A 461 -8.67 43.05 25.26
N ALA A 462 -9.10 42.02 24.53
CA ALA A 462 -10.51 41.80 24.19
C ALA A 462 -11.32 41.10 25.30
N GLY A 463 -10.67 40.64 26.38
CA GLY A 463 -11.31 39.93 27.48
C GLY A 463 -11.85 38.55 27.09
N ILE A 464 -11.24 37.89 26.10
CA ILE A 464 -11.63 36.56 25.61
C ILE A 464 -10.50 35.53 25.81
N THR A 465 -10.80 34.25 25.61
CA THR A 465 -9.79 33.19 25.74
C THR A 465 -8.79 33.21 24.58
N PHE A 466 -7.59 32.67 24.82
CA PHE A 466 -6.58 32.50 23.76
C PHE A 466 -7.13 31.67 22.59
N GLU A 467 -7.91 30.62 22.86
CA GLU A 467 -8.51 29.77 21.82
C GLU A 467 -9.57 30.51 20.99
N GLU A 468 -10.39 31.36 21.62
CA GLU A 468 -11.35 32.21 20.90
C GLU A 468 -10.64 33.22 20.00
N GLN A 469 -9.61 33.90 20.50
CA GLN A 469 -8.85 34.84 19.68
C GLN A 469 -8.07 34.14 18.57
N LEU A 470 -7.50 32.96 18.85
CA LEU A 470 -6.80 32.14 17.87
C LEU A 470 -7.74 31.73 16.72
N THR A 471 -8.98 31.36 17.05
CA THR A 471 -9.99 31.01 16.05
C THR A 471 -10.32 32.21 15.17
N LYS A 472 -10.56 33.40 15.77
CA LYS A 472 -10.82 34.63 15.01
C LYS A 472 -9.68 35.02 14.08
N ASP A 473 -8.45 34.97 14.58
CA ASP A 473 -7.26 35.29 13.77
C ASP A 473 -7.05 34.25 12.66
N ALA A 474 -7.28 32.96 12.92
CA ALA A 474 -7.17 31.89 11.93
C ALA A 474 -8.22 32.02 10.81
N GLU A 475 -9.48 32.24 11.17
CA GLU A 475 -10.57 32.45 10.21
C GLU A 475 -10.31 33.69 9.35
N TRP A 476 -9.83 34.78 9.94
CA TRP A 476 -9.49 36.00 9.20
C TRP A 476 -8.37 35.77 8.18
N VAL A 477 -7.32 35.01 8.55
CA VAL A 477 -6.25 34.66 7.60
C VAL A 477 -6.80 33.78 6.50
N PHE A 478 -7.57 32.75 6.85
CA PHE A 478 -8.11 31.80 5.89
C PHE A 478 -9.04 32.50 4.88
N GLU A 479 -9.96 33.33 5.35
CA GLU A 479 -10.85 34.12 4.51
C GLU A 479 -10.08 35.07 3.59
N LYS A 480 -9.02 35.71 4.11
CA LYS A 480 -8.24 36.68 3.34
C LYS A 480 -7.37 36.03 2.27
N GLU A 481 -6.75 34.89 2.57
CA GLU A 481 -5.84 34.20 1.64
C GLU A 481 -6.60 33.31 0.65
N TYR A 482 -7.69 32.67 1.08
CA TYR A 482 -8.45 31.72 0.28
C TYR A 482 -9.97 31.95 0.41
N PRO A 483 -10.50 33.10 -0.04
CA PRO A 483 -11.89 33.51 0.21
C PRO A 483 -12.94 32.50 -0.28
N GLU A 484 -12.78 31.94 -1.48
CA GLU A 484 -13.75 30.99 -2.03
C GLU A 484 -13.71 29.63 -1.32
N ILE A 485 -12.51 29.18 -0.92
CA ILE A 485 -12.33 27.93 -0.17
C ILE A 485 -12.84 28.09 1.25
N PHE A 486 -12.60 29.24 1.87
CA PHE A 486 -13.15 29.59 3.18
C PHE A 486 -14.68 29.56 3.15
N LYS A 487 -15.32 30.20 2.14
CA LYS A 487 -16.78 30.14 1.95
C LYS A 487 -17.27 28.69 1.85
N LEU A 488 -16.64 27.86 1.01
CA LEU A 488 -17.01 26.45 0.87
C LEU A 488 -16.83 25.67 2.18
N ASN A 489 -15.70 25.84 2.86
CA ASN A 489 -15.42 25.21 4.15
C ASN A 489 -16.49 25.56 5.21
N LYS A 490 -16.85 26.85 5.32
CA LYS A 490 -17.90 27.30 6.25
C LYS A 490 -19.28 26.80 5.85
N LEU A 491 -19.57 26.72 4.55
CA LEU A 491 -20.83 26.18 4.05
C LEU A 491 -20.96 24.69 4.38
N ILE A 492 -19.90 23.90 4.21
CA ILE A 492 -19.84 22.49 4.62
C ILE A 492 -20.07 22.39 6.14
N ALA A 493 -19.37 23.17 6.96
CA ALA A 493 -19.53 23.15 8.41
C ALA A 493 -20.97 23.52 8.86
N ASN A 494 -21.59 24.48 8.17
CA ASN A 494 -22.99 24.85 8.39
C ASN A 494 -23.94 23.68 8.07
N TYR A 495 -23.78 23.05 6.90
CA TYR A 495 -24.60 21.89 6.53
C TYR A 495 -24.41 20.70 7.47
N LYS A 496 -23.18 20.40 7.90
CA LYS A 496 -22.94 19.39 8.94
C LYS A 496 -23.75 19.68 10.21
N THR A 497 -23.78 20.94 10.64
CA THR A 497 -24.53 21.36 11.82
C THR A 497 -26.04 21.22 11.61
N GLN A 498 -26.55 21.61 10.44
CA GLN A 498 -27.97 21.48 10.09
C GLN A 498 -28.41 20.02 10.07
N ILE A 499 -27.66 19.16 9.37
CA ILE A 499 -27.90 17.72 9.31
C ILE A 499 -27.93 17.13 10.72
N THR A 500 -26.96 17.48 11.57
CA THR A 500 -26.86 16.92 12.93
C THR A 500 -28.02 17.36 13.83
N LYS A 501 -28.54 18.57 13.64
CA LYS A 501 -29.68 19.11 14.42
C LYS A 501 -31.03 18.56 13.96
N ASP A 502 -31.17 18.22 12.68
CA ASP A 502 -32.37 17.60 12.14
C ASP A 502 -32.32 16.08 12.35
N SER A 503 -33.12 15.58 13.29
CA SER A 503 -33.13 14.15 13.63
C SER A 503 -33.56 13.23 12.47
N LEU A 504 -34.43 13.69 11.57
CA LEU A 504 -34.85 12.90 10.41
C LEU A 504 -33.74 12.84 9.37
N TRP A 505 -33.09 13.97 9.12
CA TRP A 505 -31.96 14.02 8.18
C TRP A 505 -30.76 13.22 8.71
N PHE A 506 -30.40 13.38 9.98
CA PHE A 506 -29.33 12.61 10.60
C PHE A 506 -29.59 11.09 10.55
N ALA A 507 -30.84 10.66 10.74
CA ALA A 507 -31.23 9.25 10.60
C ALA A 507 -31.01 8.75 9.16
N ALA A 508 -31.39 9.54 8.15
CA ALA A 508 -31.16 9.20 6.75
C ALA A 508 -29.66 9.12 6.40
N VAL A 509 -28.83 10.02 6.95
CA VAL A 509 -27.37 9.96 6.82
C VAL A 509 -26.80 8.71 7.49
N SER A 510 -27.30 8.35 8.67
CA SER A 510 -26.88 7.14 9.38
C SER A 510 -27.23 5.87 8.61
N GLU A 511 -28.41 5.83 7.98
CA GLU A 511 -28.82 4.72 7.10
C GLU A 511 -27.93 4.61 5.86
N LYS A 512 -27.64 5.74 5.19
CA LYS A 512 -26.66 5.78 4.09
C LYS A 512 -25.29 5.29 4.54
N ALA A 513 -24.81 5.73 5.71
CA ALA A 513 -23.52 5.34 6.25
C ALA A 513 -23.45 3.82 6.44
N GLN A 514 -24.50 3.22 7.02
CA GLN A 514 -24.62 1.78 7.17
C GLN A 514 -24.64 1.04 5.83
N LYS A 515 -25.36 1.57 4.82
CA LYS A 515 -25.41 0.99 3.46
C LYS A 515 -24.02 0.89 2.83
N TYR A 516 -23.18 1.89 3.00
CA TYR A 516 -21.83 1.92 2.44
C TYR A 516 -20.74 1.39 3.38
N PHE A 517 -21.10 0.91 4.58
CA PHE A 517 -20.16 0.56 5.66
C PHE A 517 -19.17 1.70 5.94
N MET A 518 -19.64 2.94 5.84
CA MET A 518 -18.85 4.13 6.08
C MET A 518 -19.10 4.62 7.52
N PRO A 519 -18.10 5.19 8.22
CA PRO A 519 -18.35 5.91 9.47
C PRO A 519 -19.41 7.00 9.27
N VAL A 520 -20.32 7.15 10.24
CA VAL A 520 -21.41 8.15 10.14
C VAL A 520 -20.86 9.57 9.94
N GLU A 521 -19.73 9.89 10.56
CA GLU A 521 -19.06 11.18 10.38
C GLU A 521 -18.55 11.39 8.94
N GLU A 522 -18.04 10.36 8.28
CA GLU A 522 -17.61 10.46 6.88
C GLU A 522 -18.82 10.63 5.94
N MET A 523 -19.92 9.91 6.19
CA MET A 523 -21.15 10.10 5.40
C MET A 523 -21.78 11.48 5.62
N LEU A 524 -21.73 11.99 6.85
CA LEU A 524 -22.15 13.35 7.19
C LEU A 524 -21.33 14.39 6.41
N ASN A 525 -20.00 14.20 6.36
CA ASN A 525 -19.10 15.06 5.59
C ASN A 525 -19.44 15.01 4.10
N LEU A 526 -19.65 13.81 3.55
CA LEU A 526 -20.00 13.60 2.13
C LEU A 526 -21.31 14.30 1.75
N ASP A 527 -22.39 14.06 2.50
CA ASP A 527 -23.69 14.70 2.25
C ASP A 527 -23.61 16.23 2.39
N ALA A 528 -22.86 16.74 3.40
CA ALA A 528 -22.66 18.17 3.58
C ALA A 528 -21.84 18.80 2.45
N GLU A 529 -20.78 18.13 1.99
CA GLU A 529 -19.98 18.54 0.84
C GLU A 529 -20.84 18.63 -0.42
N TYR A 530 -21.61 17.58 -0.71
CA TYR A 530 -22.46 17.53 -1.89
C TYR A 530 -23.39 18.75 -1.97
N ILE A 531 -24.08 19.07 -0.88
CA ILE A 531 -25.03 20.20 -0.85
C ILE A 531 -24.30 21.54 -0.89
N ALA A 532 -23.20 21.67 -0.14
CA ALA A 532 -22.41 22.89 -0.16
C ALA A 532 -21.88 23.21 -1.56
N ARG A 533 -21.39 22.20 -2.30
CA ARG A 533 -20.92 22.37 -3.68
C ARG A 533 -22.06 22.74 -4.64
N GLN A 534 -23.24 22.14 -4.48
CA GLN A 534 -24.41 22.50 -5.29
C GLN A 534 -24.84 23.95 -5.07
N GLU A 535 -24.80 24.44 -3.84
CA GLU A 535 -25.10 25.84 -3.53
C GLU A 535 -23.99 26.79 -4.02
N ALA A 536 -22.73 26.43 -3.81
CA ALA A 536 -21.58 27.22 -4.29
C ALA A 536 -21.60 27.36 -5.82
N SER A 537 -21.91 26.28 -6.56
CA SER A 537 -22.04 26.32 -8.02
C SER A 537 -23.15 27.26 -8.47
N LYS A 538 -24.32 27.24 -7.82
CA LYS A 538 -25.42 28.18 -8.13
C LYS A 538 -25.04 29.61 -7.86
N SER A 539 -24.29 29.87 -6.78
CA SER A 539 -23.78 31.19 -6.47
C SER A 539 -22.78 31.67 -7.51
N PHE A 540 -21.92 30.77 -8.01
CA PHE A 540 -20.94 31.07 -9.06
C PHE A 540 -21.62 31.39 -10.39
N ASP A 541 -22.57 30.56 -10.83
CA ASP A 541 -23.36 30.81 -12.06
C ASP A 541 -24.12 32.15 -11.98
N LYS A 542 -24.62 32.49 -10.78
CA LYS A 542 -25.27 33.78 -10.55
C LYS A 542 -24.28 34.93 -10.70
N GLU A 543 -23.10 34.83 -10.10
CA GLU A 543 -22.07 35.88 -10.14
C GLU A 543 -21.51 36.09 -11.55
N GLU A 544 -21.27 35.02 -12.32
CA GLU A 544 -20.86 35.14 -13.73
C GLU A 544 -21.90 35.89 -14.56
N ARG A 545 -23.19 35.59 -14.35
CA ARG A 545 -24.28 36.33 -14.99
C ARG A 545 -24.34 37.78 -14.52
N VAL A 546 -24.06 38.06 -13.25
CA VAL A 546 -23.98 39.44 -12.73
C VAL A 546 -22.89 40.20 -13.46
N GLU A 547 -21.70 39.62 -13.63
CA GLU A 547 -20.60 40.26 -14.37
C GLU A 547 -20.94 40.49 -15.85
N VAL A 548 -21.64 39.55 -16.49
CA VAL A 548 -22.18 39.75 -17.85
C VAL A 548 -23.13 40.94 -17.91
N TYR A 549 -24.03 41.10 -16.94
CA TYR A 549 -24.92 42.26 -16.88
C TYR A 549 -24.19 43.56 -16.52
N ILE A 550 -23.18 43.52 -15.64
CA ILE A 550 -22.34 44.69 -15.35
C ILE A 550 -21.69 45.17 -16.64
N GLN A 551 -21.11 44.26 -17.43
CA GLN A 551 -20.49 44.60 -18.70
C GLN A 551 -21.54 45.12 -19.71
N SER A 552 -22.70 44.48 -19.79
CA SER A 552 -23.81 44.91 -20.65
C SER A 552 -24.34 46.30 -20.29
N ILE A 553 -24.40 46.64 -19.00
CA ILE A 553 -24.78 47.98 -18.51
C ILE A 553 -23.71 49.00 -18.92
N LYS A 554 -22.43 48.67 -18.74
CA LYS A 554 -21.31 49.57 -19.07
C LYS A 554 -21.16 49.83 -20.57
N GLU A 555 -21.47 48.84 -21.40
CA GLU A 555 -21.38 48.92 -22.87
C GLU A 555 -22.61 49.55 -23.53
N ASN A 556 -23.72 49.72 -22.80
CA ASN A 556 -24.94 50.35 -23.29
C ASN A 556 -25.09 51.79 -22.75
N PRO A 557 -24.86 52.83 -23.57
CA PRO A 557 -24.89 54.22 -23.11
C PRO A 557 -26.25 54.66 -22.53
N GLU A 558 -27.35 54.17 -23.11
CA GLU A 558 -28.70 54.53 -22.66
C GLU A 558 -29.03 53.88 -21.31
N TRP A 559 -28.61 52.63 -21.12
CA TRP A 559 -28.79 51.94 -19.83
C TRP A 559 -27.89 52.57 -18.76
N LEU A 560 -26.64 52.86 -19.09
CA LEU A 560 -25.70 53.50 -18.18
C LEU A 560 -26.20 54.88 -17.71
N GLU A 561 -26.81 55.68 -18.58
CA GLU A 561 -27.38 56.98 -18.22
C GLU A 561 -28.54 56.86 -17.22
N VAL A 562 -29.39 55.84 -17.38
CA VAL A 562 -30.45 55.51 -16.40
C VAL A 562 -29.84 55.10 -15.06
N VAL A 563 -28.79 54.28 -15.07
CA VAL A 563 -28.11 53.84 -13.84
C VAL A 563 -27.43 55.01 -13.13
N ILE A 564 -26.80 55.93 -13.85
CA ILE A 564 -26.19 57.15 -13.28
C ILE A 564 -27.25 58.01 -12.58
N LYS A 565 -28.42 58.18 -13.21
CA LYS A 565 -29.52 58.94 -12.62
C LYS A 565 -30.06 58.27 -11.35
N LYS A 566 -30.27 56.94 -11.38
CA LYS A 566 -30.67 56.18 -10.18
C LYS A 566 -29.64 56.29 -9.06
N ALA A 567 -28.34 56.21 -9.39
CA ALA A 567 -27.25 56.35 -8.42
C ALA A 567 -27.30 57.71 -7.71
N ALA A 568 -27.52 58.79 -8.47
CA ALA A 568 -27.67 60.15 -7.93
C ALA A 568 -28.92 60.34 -7.07
N GLU A 569 -30.05 59.72 -7.45
CA GLU A 569 -31.30 59.78 -6.69
C GLU A 569 -31.23 59.00 -5.36
N GLN A 570 -30.46 57.91 -5.33
CA GLN A 570 -30.33 57.04 -4.15
C GLN A 570 -29.10 57.34 -3.29
N GLY A 571 -28.27 58.32 -3.67
CA GLY A 571 -27.05 58.68 -2.94
C GLY A 571 -25.99 57.58 -2.93
N LYS A 572 -25.93 56.73 -3.98
CA LYS A 572 -24.98 55.63 -4.12
C LYS A 572 -23.91 55.96 -5.16
N SER A 573 -22.79 55.24 -5.11
CA SER A 573 -21.79 55.34 -6.19
C SER A 573 -22.32 54.71 -7.49
N ILE A 574 -21.80 55.15 -8.63
CA ILE A 574 -22.21 54.61 -9.94
C ILE A 574 -21.90 53.11 -10.04
N GLU A 575 -20.72 52.67 -9.58
CA GLU A 575 -20.32 51.25 -9.59
C GLU A 575 -21.21 50.40 -8.69
N GLU A 576 -21.60 50.91 -7.52
CA GLU A 576 -22.53 50.24 -6.61
C GLU A 576 -23.92 50.09 -7.24
N MET A 577 -24.40 51.14 -7.91
CA MET A 577 -25.69 51.09 -8.62
C MET A 577 -25.66 50.16 -9.83
N ILE A 578 -24.56 50.11 -10.59
CA ILE A 578 -24.37 49.17 -11.72
C ILE A 578 -24.48 47.73 -11.23
N ARG A 579 -23.79 47.40 -10.13
CA ARG A 579 -23.82 46.06 -9.56
C ARG A 579 -25.21 45.69 -9.03
N GLU A 580 -25.93 46.61 -8.38
CA GLU A 580 -27.30 46.36 -7.91
C GLU A 580 -28.30 46.12 -9.06
N ASP A 581 -28.24 46.94 -10.12
CA ASP A 581 -29.08 46.74 -11.31
C ASP A 581 -28.73 45.40 -12.01
N ALA A 582 -27.44 45.04 -12.09
CA ALA A 582 -27.02 43.75 -12.63
C ALA A 582 -27.54 42.56 -11.81
N ILE A 583 -27.45 42.61 -10.48
CA ILE A 583 -28.02 41.60 -9.57
C ILE A 583 -29.53 41.48 -9.78
N PHE A 584 -30.23 42.60 -9.87
CA PHE A 584 -31.67 42.62 -10.12
C PHE A 584 -32.02 41.93 -11.45
N MET A 585 -31.26 42.18 -12.52
CA MET A 585 -31.50 41.54 -13.82
C MET A 585 -31.34 40.02 -13.76
N VAL A 586 -30.28 39.54 -13.12
CA VAL A 586 -30.08 38.09 -12.91
C VAL A 586 -31.21 37.49 -12.08
N ASP A 587 -31.65 38.17 -11.03
CA ASP A 587 -32.76 37.71 -10.18
C ASP A 587 -34.10 37.68 -10.91
N GLN A 588 -34.34 38.56 -11.88
CA GLN A 588 -35.50 38.49 -12.76
C GLN A 588 -35.37 37.37 -13.79
N GLU A 589 -34.17 37.11 -14.28
CA GLU A 589 -33.89 36.06 -15.24
C GLU A 589 -34.05 34.66 -14.63
N LEU A 590 -33.63 34.47 -13.38
CA LEU A 590 -33.77 33.23 -12.62
C LEU A 590 -35.22 32.94 -12.16
N LYS A 591 -36.12 33.92 -12.25
CA LYS A 591 -37.56 33.78 -11.92
C LYS A 591 -38.44 33.38 -13.11
N LYS A 592 -37.89 33.42 -14.33
CA LYS A 592 -38.54 32.96 -15.57
C LYS A 592 -38.20 31.50 -15.82
#